data_AF-A0A9D1D8F0-F1
#
_entry.id   AF-A0A9D1D8F0-F1
#
_cell.length_a   1.000
_cell.length_b   1.000
_cell.length_c   1.000
_cell.angle_alpha   90.00
_cell.angle_beta   90.00
_cell.angle_gamma   90.00
#
_symmetry.space_group_name_H-M   'P 1'
#
loop_
_entity.id
_entity.type
_entity.pdbx_description
1 polymer ?
#
loop_
_entity_poly.entity_id
_entity_poly.type
_entity_poly.pdbx_seq_one_letter_code
_entity_poly.pdbx_strand_id
1 'polypeptide(L)'
;MKLTVHRDTITLIPETPEERDGLTAIWLKLVPSGGRTKGILPLDEAPPEVGGAAQFRLEGLSLAEKNDLSVQRAEAAMEVYCPICGKTRRLKAGEVIPFCCGKQMVKK
;
A
#
# COMPACT_ATOMS: atom_id res chain seq x y z
N MET A 1 -8.47 -14.06 6.07
CA MET A 1 -7.63 -13.92 4.87
C MET A 1 -7.02 -15.27 4.50
N LYS A 2 -7.00 -15.62 3.21
CA LYS A 2 -6.24 -16.78 2.69
C LYS A 2 -4.90 -16.34 2.13
N LEU A 3 -3.84 -17.10 2.44
CA LEU A 3 -2.49 -16.88 1.96
C LEU A 3 -2.00 -18.13 1.24
N THR A 4 -1.46 -17.96 0.03
CA THR A 4 -0.76 -19.02 -0.69
C THR A 4 0.59 -18.51 -1.20
N VAL A 5 1.62 -19.37 -1.14
CA VAL A 5 2.94 -19.08 -1.67
C VAL A 5 3.21 -20.03 -2.83
N HIS A 6 3.57 -19.47 -3.99
CA HIS A 6 3.96 -20.23 -5.17
C HIS A 6 5.23 -19.64 -5.75
N ARG A 7 6.35 -20.37 -5.58
CA ARG A 7 7.71 -19.93 -5.95
C ARG A 7 8.07 -18.58 -5.32
N ASP A 8 8.13 -17.53 -6.12
CA ASP A 8 8.48 -16.16 -5.77
C ASP A 8 7.25 -15.25 -5.59
N THR A 9 6.04 -15.82 -5.68
CA THR A 9 4.78 -15.07 -5.59
C THR A 9 4.01 -15.42 -4.33
N ILE A 10 3.62 -14.40 -3.57
CA ILE A 10 2.67 -14.52 -2.45
C ILE A 10 1.32 -14.00 -2.91
N THR A 11 0.28 -14.82 -2.78
CA THR A 11 -1.10 -14.43 -3.06
C THR A 11 -1.85 -14.24 -1.75
N LEU A 12 -2.41 -13.05 -1.56
CA LEU A 12 -3.26 -12.71 -0.41
C LEU A 12 -4.69 -12.49 -0.92
N ILE A 13 -5.63 -13.29 -0.43
CA ILE A 13 -7.05 -13.17 -0.77
C ILE A 13 -7.78 -12.68 0.49
N PRO A 14 -8.23 -11.41 0.52
CA PRO A 14 -8.98 -10.90 1.66
C PRO A 14 -10.36 -11.57 1.70
N GLU A 15 -10.81 -11.92 2.90
CA GLU A 15 -12.10 -12.56 3.16
C GLU A 15 -13.09 -11.61 3.84
N THR A 16 -12.61 -10.51 4.42
CA THR A 16 -13.45 -9.45 5.01
C THR A 16 -13.19 -8.07 4.37
N PRO A 17 -14.12 -7.12 4.50
CA PRO A 17 -13.91 -5.73 4.09
C PRO A 17 -12.70 -5.06 4.76
N GLU A 18 -12.47 -5.30 6.06
CA GLU A 18 -11.30 -4.74 6.74
C GLU A 18 -9.99 -5.28 6.17
N GLU A 19 -9.94 -6.59 5.90
CA GLU A 19 -8.77 -7.23 5.28
C GLU A 19 -8.50 -6.68 3.88
N ARG A 20 -9.55 -6.43 3.09
CA ARG A 20 -9.44 -5.83 1.75
C ARG A 20 -8.88 -4.41 1.85
N ASP A 21 -9.33 -3.64 2.83
CA ASP A 21 -8.86 -2.27 3.05
C ASP A 21 -7.39 -2.24 3.50
N GLY A 22 -7.01 -3.16 4.39
CA GLY A 22 -5.61 -3.37 4.78
C GLY A 22 -4.72 -3.77 3.60
N LEU A 23 -5.16 -4.73 2.78
CA LEU A 23 -4.44 -5.14 1.58
C LEU A 23 -4.28 -4.00 0.57
N THR A 24 -5.32 -3.15 0.43
CA THR A 24 -5.26 -1.95 -0.41
C THR A 24 -4.20 -0.97 0.09
N ALA A 25 -4.10 -0.76 1.41
CA ALA A 25 -3.08 0.11 1.99
C ALA A 25 -1.67 -0.43 1.75
N ILE A 26 -1.45 -1.74 1.92
CA ILE A 26 -0.18 -2.41 1.61
C ILE A 26 0.17 -2.23 0.13
N TRP A 27 -0.78 -2.50 -0.77
CA TRP A 27 -0.59 -2.38 -2.22
C TRP A 27 -0.14 -0.98 -2.60
N LEU A 28 -0.82 0.06 -2.10
CA LEU A 28 -0.47 1.44 -2.40
C LEU A 28 0.89 1.87 -1.86
N LYS A 29 1.31 1.33 -0.70
CA LYS A 29 2.65 1.58 -0.18
C LYS A 29 3.71 0.87 -1.03
N LEU A 30 3.47 -0.33 -1.56
CA LEU A 30 4.43 -1.11 -2.33
C LEU A 30 4.54 -0.73 -3.81
N VAL A 31 3.49 -0.18 -4.41
CA VAL A 31 3.53 0.26 -5.82
C VAL A 31 4.75 1.18 -6.02
N PRO A 32 5.68 0.81 -6.93
CA PRO A 32 6.87 1.61 -7.18
C PRO A 32 6.50 3.03 -7.61
N SER A 33 7.09 4.02 -6.95
CA SER A 33 6.94 5.42 -7.33
C SER A 33 8.24 6.19 -7.06
N GLY A 34 8.52 7.21 -7.87
CA GLY A 34 9.74 8.02 -7.72
C GLY A 34 11.05 7.25 -7.86
N GLY A 35 11.09 6.21 -8.70
CA GLY A 35 12.32 5.45 -9.02
C GLY A 35 12.87 4.57 -7.89
N ARG A 36 12.14 4.42 -6.78
CA ARG A 36 12.56 3.60 -5.64
C ARG A 36 11.99 2.19 -5.73
N THR A 37 12.86 1.19 -5.61
CA THR A 37 12.45 -0.19 -5.36
C THR A 37 11.91 -0.29 -3.94
N LYS A 38 10.75 -0.91 -3.79
CA LYS A 38 10.10 -1.13 -2.51
C LYS A 38 9.95 -2.62 -2.27
N GLY A 39 10.01 -3.02 -1.01
CA GLY A 39 10.01 -4.42 -0.62
C GLY A 39 9.38 -4.64 0.74
N ILE A 40 9.17 -5.91 1.05
CA ILE A 40 8.68 -6.39 2.34
C ILE A 40 9.80 -7.23 2.96
N LEU A 41 10.17 -6.94 4.20
CA LEU A 41 11.14 -7.71 4.98
C LEU A 41 10.52 -8.27 6.25
N PRO A 42 10.76 -9.54 6.59
CA PRO A 42 10.37 -10.06 7.88
C PRO A 42 11.09 -9.28 8.99
N LEU A 43 10.37 -9.00 10.08
CA LEU A 43 10.96 -8.37 11.27
C LEU A 43 11.50 -9.40 12.26
N ASP A 44 10.89 -10.58 12.29
CA ASP A 44 11.24 -11.64 13.22
C ASP A 44 12.18 -12.67 12.56
N GLU A 45 13.09 -13.24 13.36
CA GLU A 45 14.02 -14.28 12.90
C GLU A 45 13.31 -15.64 12.69
N ALA A 46 12.22 -15.87 13.42
CA ALA A 46 11.44 -17.10 13.36
C ALA A 46 10.01 -16.84 12.87
N PRO A 47 9.41 -17.77 12.12
CA PRO A 47 8.00 -17.67 11.74
C PRO A 47 7.10 -17.73 12.98
N PRO A 48 5.93 -17.05 12.96
CA PRO A 48 5.00 -17.10 14.08
C PRO A 48 4.35 -18.47 14.22
N GLU A 49 3.98 -18.82 15.45
CA GLU A 49 3.15 -19.98 15.74
C GLU A 49 1.69 -19.77 15.32
N VAL A 50 0.88 -20.84 15.39
CA VAL A 50 -0.56 -20.77 15.10
C VAL A 50 -1.22 -19.78 16.08
N GLY A 51 -1.87 -18.75 15.53
CA GLY A 51 -2.47 -17.66 16.31
C GLY A 51 -1.51 -16.49 16.59
N GLY A 52 -0.23 -16.63 16.26
CA GLY A 52 0.74 -15.53 16.26
C GLY A 52 0.63 -14.64 15.02
N ALA A 53 1.17 -13.43 15.12
CA ALA A 53 1.20 -12.46 14.03
C ALA A 53 2.57 -12.45 13.34
N ALA A 54 2.59 -12.57 12.00
CA ALA A 54 3.79 -12.30 11.21
C ALA A 54 3.96 -10.79 11.04
N GLN A 55 5.11 -10.25 11.41
CA GLN A 55 5.40 -8.83 11.21
C GLN A 55 6.39 -8.61 10.07
N PHE A 56 6.09 -7.60 9.25
CA PHE A 56 6.94 -7.20 8.16
C PHE A 56 7.18 -5.69 8.14
N ARG A 57 8.41 -5.30 7.80
CA ARG A 57 8.79 -3.93 7.52
C ARG A 57 8.70 -3.66 6.02
N LEU A 58 8.12 -2.52 5.65
CA LEU A 58 8.16 -2.02 4.28
C LEU A 58 9.43 -1.18 4.05
N GLU A 59 10.23 -1.59 3.07
CA GLU A 59 11.44 -0.88 2.66
C GLU A 59 11.23 0.00 1.42
N GLY A 60 12.16 0.94 1.20
CA GLY A 60 12.11 1.88 0.08
C GLY A 60 11.09 3.02 0.24
N LEU A 61 10.34 3.05 1.37
CA LEU A 61 9.45 4.15 1.72
C LEU A 61 10.22 5.40 2.15
N SER A 62 9.79 6.56 1.63
CA SER A 62 10.27 7.86 2.10
C SER A 62 9.71 8.17 3.49
N LEU A 63 10.32 9.15 4.17
CA LEU A 63 9.85 9.56 5.50
C LEU A 63 8.37 9.97 5.50
N ALA A 64 7.92 10.66 4.44
CA ALA A 64 6.53 11.03 4.26
C ALA A 64 5.60 9.81 4.09
N GLU A 65 6.01 8.79 3.32
CA GLU A 65 5.23 7.55 3.15
C GLU A 65 5.18 6.68 4.41
N LYS A 66 6.20 6.78 5.28
CA LYS A 66 6.24 6.09 6.58
C LYS A 66 5.31 6.75 7.60
N ASN A 67 5.35 8.08 7.68
CA ASN A 67 4.63 8.85 8.69
C ASN A 67 3.16 9.07 8.34
N ASP A 68 2.76 8.85 7.08
CA ASP A 68 1.37 8.98 6.72
C ASP A 68 0.57 7.73 7.11
N LEU A 69 -0.30 7.95 8.11
CA LEU A 69 -1.25 7.00 8.69
C LEU A 69 -2.65 7.17 8.10
N SER A 70 -2.95 8.29 7.44
CA SER A 70 -4.31 8.57 6.99
C SER A 70 -4.54 8.02 5.59
N VAL A 71 -5.29 6.92 5.52
CA VAL A 71 -5.84 6.41 4.26
C VAL A 71 -6.92 7.40 3.81
N GLN A 72 -6.52 8.52 3.20
CA GLN A 72 -7.49 9.44 2.60
C GLN A 72 -8.16 8.74 1.42
N ARG A 73 -9.49 8.76 1.42
CA ARG A 73 -10.31 8.18 0.35
C ARG A 73 -10.94 9.30 -0.45
N ALA A 74 -11.09 9.05 -1.75
CA ALA A 74 -11.79 9.94 -2.64
C ALA A 74 -13.27 10.02 -2.24
N GLU A 75 -13.76 11.22 -1.93
CA GLU A 75 -15.15 11.44 -1.54
C GLU A 75 -16.14 11.16 -2.70
N ALA A 76 -15.68 11.39 -3.93
CA ALA A 76 -16.40 11.13 -5.16
C ALA A 76 -15.45 10.67 -6.26
N ALA A 77 -15.97 10.28 -7.42
CA ALA A 77 -15.13 10.02 -8.58
C ALA A 77 -14.34 11.29 -8.95
N MET A 78 -13.01 11.22 -8.89
CA MET A 78 -12.13 12.38 -9.04
C MET A 78 -10.84 12.02 -9.76
N GLU A 79 -10.21 13.02 -10.38
CA GLU A 79 -8.86 12.90 -10.92
C GLU A 79 -7.87 13.48 -9.90
N VAL A 80 -6.83 12.71 -9.59
CA VAL A 80 -5.72 13.15 -8.75
C VAL A 80 -4.45 13.19 -9.57
N TYR A 81 -3.51 14.08 -9.21
CA TYR A 81 -2.21 14.16 -9.85
C TYR A 81 -1.08 14.25 -8.83
N CYS A 82 0.11 13.81 -9.25
CA CYS A 82 1.33 13.96 -8.48
C CYS A 82 1.88 15.37 -8.68
N PRO A 83 2.04 16.18 -7.62
CA PRO A 83 2.57 17.55 -7.75
C PRO A 83 4.08 17.56 -8.09
N ILE A 84 4.76 16.41 -8.04
CA ILE A 84 6.20 16.31 -8.33
C ILE A 84 6.45 15.88 -9.79
N CYS A 85 5.78 14.82 -10.26
CA CYS A 85 6.02 14.26 -11.59
C CYS A 85 4.86 14.45 -12.58
N GLY A 86 3.76 15.08 -12.17
CA GLY A 86 2.61 15.35 -13.01
C GLY A 86 1.74 14.14 -13.36
N LYS A 87 2.12 12.91 -12.96
CA LYS A 87 1.36 11.70 -13.23
C LYS A 87 -0.07 11.81 -12.69
N THR A 88 -1.08 11.47 -13.49
CA THR A 88 -2.49 11.52 -13.09
C THR A 88 -3.04 10.12 -12.85
N ARG A 89 -4.09 10.03 -12.03
CA ARG A 89 -4.88 8.82 -11.81
C ARG A 89 -6.34 9.20 -11.59
N ARG A 90 -7.26 8.46 -12.20
CA ARG A 90 -8.69 8.59 -11.95
C ARG A 90 -9.10 7.61 -10.85
N LEU A 91 -9.79 8.13 -9.84
CA LEU A 91 -10.27 7.38 -8.68
C LEU A 91 -11.80 7.31 -8.72
N LYS A 92 -12.37 6.21 -8.23
CA LYS A 92 -13.80 6.11 -7.91
C LYS A 92 -14.06 6.59 -6.48
N ALA A 93 -15.33 6.90 -6.17
CA ALA A 93 -15.73 7.20 -4.80
C ALA A 93 -15.34 6.05 -3.86
N GLY A 94 -14.76 6.38 -2.71
CA GLY A 94 -14.27 5.43 -1.71
C GLY A 94 -12.90 4.79 -2.02
N GLU A 95 -12.32 5.01 -3.21
CA GLU A 95 -10.96 4.54 -3.50
C GLU A 95 -9.93 5.38 -2.73
N VAL A 96 -8.86 4.72 -2.29
CA VAL A 96 -7.79 5.38 -1.54
C VAL A 96 -6.97 6.27 -2.48
N ILE A 97 -6.70 7.50 -2.03
CA ILE A 97 -5.82 8.45 -2.71
C ILE A 97 -4.37 7.96 -2.57
N PRO A 98 -3.70 7.60 -3.67
CA PRO A 98 -2.38 7.00 -3.60
C PRO A 98 -1.27 8.04 -3.37
N PHE A 99 -0.10 7.54 -2.97
CA PHE A 99 1.13 8.30 -2.97
C PHE A 99 1.85 8.20 -4.31
N CYS A 100 2.48 9.29 -4.72
CA CYS A 100 3.37 9.33 -5.86
C CYS A 100 4.58 10.21 -5.54
N CYS A 101 5.78 9.72 -5.84
CA CYS A 101 7.04 10.43 -5.57
C CYS A 101 7.23 10.82 -4.10
N GLY A 102 6.65 10.06 -3.16
CA GLY A 102 6.74 10.34 -1.73
C GLY A 102 5.79 11.42 -1.22
N LYS A 103 4.87 11.94 -2.05
CA LYS A 103 3.77 12.81 -1.60
C LYS A 103 2.43 12.21 -1.94
N GLN A 104 1.42 12.49 -1.13
CA GLN A 104 0.05 12.13 -1.46
C GLN A 104 -0.36 12.85 -2.75
N MET A 105 -1.01 12.14 -3.68
CA MET A 105 -1.55 12.78 -4.88
C MET A 105 -2.67 13.74 -4.49
N VAL A 106 -2.74 14.88 -5.17
CA VAL A 106 -3.69 15.96 -4.88
C VAL A 106 -4.77 16.01 -5.96
N LYS A 107 -5.96 16.51 -5.62
CA LYS A 107 -7.04 16.73 -6.60
C LYS A 107 -6.53 17.64 -7.72
N LYS A 108 -6.78 17.25 -8.97
CA LYS A 108 -6.52 18.09 -10.14
C LYS A 108 -7.54 19.21 -10.26
#